data_AF-A0A2D8MLI3-F1
#
_entry.id   AF-A0A2D8MLI3-F1
#
_cell.length_a   1.000
_cell.length_b   1.000
_cell.length_c   1.000
_cell.angle_alpha   90.00
_cell.angle_beta   90.00
_cell.angle_gamma   90.00
#
_symmetry.space_group_name_H-M   'P 1'
#
loop_
_entity.id
_entity.type
_entity.pdbx_description
1 polymer ?
#
loop_
_entity_poly.entity_id
_entity_poly.type
_entity_poly.pdbx_seq_one_letter_code
_entity_poly.pdbx_strand_id
1 'polypeptide(L)'
;MIAEYIAMLPDGLIFGFVDNSLLLIGAYTGVSIEKFLNKQSSGVLGGVLGATIGNAISDGAGALIDPTMNGMFAGIVVGALIPILFIPLIERIRNANT
;
A
#
# COMPACT_ATOMS: atom_id res chain seq x y z
N MET A 1 7.88 8.77 -29.40
CA MET A 1 8.85 9.16 -28.35
C MET A 1 8.49 8.57 -26.99
N ILE A 2 7.60 9.14 -26.16
CA ILE A 2 7.41 8.66 -24.77
C ILE A 2 6.95 7.19 -24.70
N ALA A 3 5.97 6.80 -25.51
CA ALA A 3 5.46 5.42 -25.53
C ALA A 3 6.52 4.38 -25.96
N GLU A 4 7.46 4.76 -26.83
CA GLU A 4 8.53 3.86 -27.26
C GLU A 4 9.53 3.62 -26.12
N TYR A 5 9.86 4.65 -25.34
CA TYR A 5 10.70 4.48 -24.15
C TYR A 5 10.01 3.62 -23.09
N ILE A 6 8.70 3.79 -22.89
CA ILE A 6 7.92 2.96 -21.96
C ILE A 6 7.95 1.49 -22.41
N ALA A 7 7.83 1.22 -23.71
CA ALA A 7 7.89 -0.14 -24.26
C ALA A 7 9.27 -0.81 -24.13
N MET A 8 10.33 -0.07 -23.83
CA MET A 8 11.67 -0.63 -23.56
C MET A 8 11.87 -1.01 -22.08
N LEU A 9 10.97 -0.59 -21.19
CA LEU A 9 11.04 -0.95 -19.78
C LEU A 9 10.59 -2.40 -19.58
N PRO A 10 11.15 -3.13 -18.60
CA PRO A 10 10.62 -4.43 -18.20
C PRO A 10 9.16 -4.32 -17.74
N ASP A 11 8.35 -5.30 -18.12
CA ASP A 11 6.94 -5.39 -17.69
C ASP A 11 6.83 -5.32 -16.16
N GLY A 12 5.85 -4.53 -15.69
CA GLY A 12 5.62 -4.32 -14.26
C GLY A 12 6.63 -3.42 -13.55
N LEU A 13 7.66 -2.88 -14.22
CA LEU A 13 8.61 -1.96 -13.57
C LEU A 13 7.91 -0.67 -13.09
N ILE A 14 7.03 -0.11 -13.93
CA ILE A 14 6.30 1.11 -13.59
C ILE A 14 5.37 0.83 -12.41
N PHE A 15 4.65 -0.29 -12.46
CA PHE A 15 3.82 -0.75 -11.35
C PHE A 15 4.63 -0.84 -10.05
N GLY A 16 5.72 -1.61 -10.06
CA GLY A 16 6.52 -1.85 -8.86
C GLY A 16 7.13 -0.58 -8.28
N PHE A 17 7.54 0.37 -9.14
CA PHE A 17 8.07 1.66 -8.69
C PHE A 17 6.99 2.53 -8.06
N VAL A 18 5.83 2.70 -8.71
CA VAL A 18 4.72 3.50 -8.20
C VAL A 18 4.18 2.90 -6.90
N ASP A 19 3.96 1.59 -6.89
CA ASP A 19 3.42 0.86 -5.75
C ASP A 19 4.28 1.08 -4.50
N ASN A 20 5.55 0.70 -4.57
CA ASN A 20 6.44 0.80 -3.41
C ASN A 20 6.69 2.25 -2.95
N SER A 21 6.68 3.21 -3.88
CA SER A 21 6.84 4.64 -3.53
C SER A 21 5.66 5.17 -2.72
N LEU A 22 4.43 4.87 -3.17
CA LEU A 22 3.22 5.32 -2.49
C LEU A 22 2.99 4.56 -1.17
N LEU A 23 3.28 3.26 -1.14
CA LEU A 23 3.26 2.45 0.08
C LEU A 23 4.19 3.03 1.16
N LEU A 24 5.43 3.38 0.78
CA LEU A 24 6.40 3.97 1.71
C LEU A 24 5.85 5.24 2.36
N ILE A 25 5.25 6.12 1.56
CA ILE A 25 4.63 7.36 2.03
C ILE A 25 3.48 7.04 2.99
N GLY A 26 2.60 6.11 2.63
CA GLY A 26 1.46 5.69 3.47
C GLY A 26 1.91 5.15 4.82
N ALA A 27 2.88 4.22 4.82
CA ALA A 27 3.40 3.61 6.04
C ALA A 27 4.04 4.65 6.99
N TYR A 28 4.93 5.50 6.49
CA TYR A 28 5.60 6.52 7.31
C TYR A 28 4.63 7.60 7.80
N THR A 29 3.67 7.99 6.97
CA THR A 29 2.64 8.96 7.36
C THR A 29 1.75 8.39 8.45
N GLY A 30 1.37 7.10 8.37
CA GLY A 30 0.60 6.42 9.40
C GLY A 30 1.28 6.41 10.77
N VAL A 31 2.58 6.07 10.83
CA VAL A 31 3.38 6.14 12.06
C VAL A 31 3.38 7.57 12.63
N SER A 32 3.56 8.56 11.75
CA SER A 32 3.67 9.97 12.14
C SER A 32 2.34 10.53 12.65
N ILE A 33 1.22 10.19 12.02
CA ILE A 33 -0.14 10.58 12.44
C ILE A 33 -0.44 10.02 13.82
N GLU A 34 -0.14 8.74 14.06
CA GLU A 34 -0.39 8.14 15.37
C GLU A 34 0.40 8.83 16.48
N LYS A 35 1.69 9.11 16.24
CA LYS A 35 2.54 9.84 17.19
C LYS A 35 2.12 11.30 17.38
N PHE A 36 1.54 11.92 16.35
CA PHE A 36 0.96 13.26 16.45
C PHE A 36 -0.27 13.27 17.38
N LEU A 37 -1.15 12.26 17.26
CA LEU A 37 -2.34 12.13 18.10
C LEU A 37 -2.00 11.70 19.53
N ASN A 38 -1.06 10.77 19.70
CA ASN A 38 -0.57 10.32 20.99
C ASN A 38 0.96 10.14 20.94
N LYS A 39 1.68 11.10 21.54
CA LYS A 39 3.15 11.10 21.59
C LYS A 39 3.76 9.89 22.31
N GLN A 40 3.00 9.24 23.19
CA GLN A 40 3.45 8.03 23.89
C GLN A 40 3.13 6.74 23.12
N SER A 41 2.43 6.82 21.98
CA SER A 41 2.19 5.63 21.16
C SER A 41 3.48 5.11 20.53
N SER A 42 3.57 3.78 20.40
CA SER A 42 4.65 3.09 19.68
C SER A 42 4.67 3.43 18.18
N GLY A 43 3.55 3.89 17.61
CA GLY A 43 3.42 4.16 16.18
C GLY A 43 3.15 2.92 15.32
N VAL A 44 3.02 1.73 15.95
CA VAL A 44 2.90 0.45 15.26
C VAL A 44 1.55 0.31 14.58
N LEU A 45 0.45 0.60 15.29
CA LEU A 45 -0.90 0.48 14.74
C LEU A 45 -1.12 1.46 13.58
N GLY A 46 -0.67 2.71 13.74
CA GLY A 46 -0.69 3.74 12.72
C GLY A 46 0.16 3.35 11.52
N GLY A 47 1.33 2.77 11.73
CA GLY A 47 2.16 2.22 10.66
C GLY A 47 1.46 1.08 9.89
N VAL A 48 0.81 0.14 10.58
CA VAL A 48 0.06 -0.96 9.97
C VAL A 48 -1.13 -0.42 9.16
N LEU A 49 -1.91 0.50 9.73
CA LEU A 49 -3.05 1.11 9.03
C LEU A 49 -2.59 1.92 7.82
N GLY A 50 -1.54 2.73 7.99
CA GLY A 50 -0.94 3.53 6.92
C GLY A 50 -0.36 2.67 5.80
N ALA A 51 0.33 1.57 6.14
CA ALA A 51 0.85 0.62 5.16
C ALA A 51 -0.29 -0.10 4.43
N THR A 52 -1.34 -0.52 5.13
CA THR A 52 -2.41 -1.31 4.51
C THR A 52 -3.30 -0.46 3.60
N ILE A 53 -3.63 0.76 4.02
CA ILE A 53 -4.35 1.73 3.17
C ILE A 53 -3.44 2.19 2.03
N GLY A 54 -2.18 2.49 2.34
CA GLY A 54 -1.16 2.87 1.36
C GLY A 54 -1.04 1.83 0.26
N ASN A 55 -0.93 0.54 0.63
CA ASN A 55 -0.85 -0.59 -0.28
C ASN A 55 -2.03 -0.66 -1.25
N ALA A 56 -3.27 -0.61 -0.74
CA ALA A 56 -4.44 -0.71 -1.62
C ALA A 56 -4.54 0.46 -2.62
N ILE A 57 -4.14 1.66 -2.20
CA ILE A 57 -4.10 2.84 -3.07
C ILE A 57 -2.94 2.73 -4.07
N SER A 58 -1.77 2.28 -3.62
CA SER A 58 -0.55 2.20 -4.41
C SER A 58 -0.63 1.11 -5.47
N ASP A 59 -1.17 -0.06 -5.13
CA ASP A 59 -1.51 -1.15 -6.04
C ASP A 59 -2.47 -0.68 -7.15
N GLY A 60 -3.55 0.01 -6.77
CA GLY A 60 -4.51 0.56 -7.73
C GLY A 60 -3.90 1.62 -8.64
N ALA A 61 -3.13 2.56 -8.10
CA ALA A 61 -2.46 3.59 -8.86
C ALA A 61 -1.40 3.02 -9.80
N GLY A 62 -0.56 2.10 -9.31
CA GLY A 62 0.45 1.40 -10.10
C GLY A 62 -0.18 0.62 -11.24
N ALA A 63 -1.30 -0.08 -10.99
CA ALA A 63 -2.00 -0.84 -12.01
C ALA A 63 -2.64 0.05 -13.09
N LEU A 64 -3.13 1.24 -12.74
CA LEU A 64 -3.67 2.20 -13.71
C LEU A 64 -2.57 2.91 -14.52
N ILE A 65 -1.41 3.15 -13.93
CA ILE A 65 -0.32 3.87 -14.58
C ILE A 65 0.52 2.94 -15.47
N ASP A 66 0.72 1.68 -15.06
CA ASP A 66 1.46 0.69 -15.83
C ASP A 66 0.60 0.08 -16.96
N PRO A 67 0.93 0.30 -18.24
CA PRO A 67 0.15 -0.24 -19.36
C PRO A 67 0.06 -1.77 -19.36
N THR A 68 1.06 -2.46 -18.80
CA THR A 68 1.10 -3.93 -18.73
C THR A 68 0.16 -4.50 -17.66
N MET A 69 -0.24 -3.67 -16.69
CA MET A 69 -1.04 -4.08 -15.52
C MET A 69 -2.49 -3.57 -15.56
N ASN A 70 -2.83 -2.62 -16.44
CA ASN A 70 -4.15 -1.99 -16.51
C ASN A 70 -5.31 -2.98 -16.61
N GLY A 71 -5.15 -4.05 -17.40
CA GLY A 71 -6.18 -5.09 -17.55
C GLY A 71 -6.45 -5.92 -16.28
N MET A 72 -5.54 -5.87 -15.31
CA MET A 72 -5.64 -6.60 -14.04
C MET A 72 -6.09 -5.71 -12.87
N PHE A 73 -6.30 -4.40 -13.11
CA PHE A 73 -6.62 -3.40 -12.09
C PHE A 73 -7.70 -3.85 -11.09
N ALA A 74 -8.85 -4.34 -11.57
CA ALA A 74 -9.95 -4.74 -10.69
C ALA A 74 -9.55 -5.91 -9.77
N GLY A 75 -8.83 -6.89 -10.29
CA GLY A 75 -8.34 -8.04 -9.51
C GLY A 75 -7.30 -7.63 -8.48
N ILE A 76 -6.39 -6.74 -8.84
CA ILE A 76 -5.36 -6.17 -7.95
C ILE A 76 -6.02 -5.40 -6.80
N VAL A 77 -6.94 -4.47 -7.10
CA VAL A 77 -7.63 -3.67 -6.07
C VAL A 77 -8.45 -4.56 -5.13
N VAL A 78 -9.25 -5.49 -5.66
CA VAL A 78 -10.03 -6.41 -4.82
C VAL A 78 -9.11 -7.29 -3.98
N GLY A 79 -8.04 -7.81 -4.56
CA GLY A 79 -7.03 -8.61 -3.86
C GLY A 79 -6.36 -7.86 -2.71
N ALA A 80 -6.02 -6.59 -2.91
CA ALA A 80 -5.40 -5.73 -1.90
C ALA A 80 -6.37 -5.38 -0.75
N LEU A 81 -7.68 -5.29 -1.00
CA LEU A 81 -8.69 -4.96 0.01
C LEU A 81 -9.06 -6.14 0.92
N ILE A 82 -8.93 -7.39 0.45
CA ILE A 82 -9.31 -8.57 1.23
C ILE A 82 -8.51 -8.69 2.55
N PRO A 83 -7.16 -8.57 2.57
CA PRO A 83 -6.37 -8.63 3.80
C PRO A 83 -6.77 -7.59 4.87
N ILE A 84 -7.28 -6.43 4.45
CA ILE A 84 -7.68 -5.33 5.35
C ILE A 84 -8.77 -5.78 6.33
N LEU A 85 -9.66 -6.67 5.88
CA LEU A 85 -10.75 -7.22 6.69
C LEU A 85 -10.23 -8.03 7.90
N PHE A 86 -8.99 -8.50 7.86
CA PHE A 86 -8.38 -9.28 8.93
C PHE A 86 -7.63 -8.43 9.97
N ILE A 87 -7.39 -7.13 9.71
CA ILE A 87 -6.69 -6.25 10.68
C ILE A 87 -7.32 -6.30 12.07
N PRO A 88 -8.65 -6.17 12.26
CA PRO A 88 -9.24 -6.20 13.60
C PRO A 88 -9.00 -7.51 14.34
N LEU A 89 -8.97 -8.64 13.61
CA LEU A 89 -8.68 -9.95 14.18
C LEU A 89 -7.22 -10.07 14.61
N ILE A 90 -6.29 -9.66 13.72
CA ILE A 90 -4.85 -9.68 14.00
C ILE A 90 -4.54 -8.82 15.23
N GLU A 91 -5.15 -7.64 15.33
CA GLU A 91 -4.90 -6.73 16.43
C GLU A 91 -5.49 -7.19 17.76
N ARG A 92 -6.62 -7.90 17.71
CA ARG A 92 -7.16 -8.59 18.88
C ARG A 92 -6.20 -9.67 19.39
N ILE A 93 -5.60 -10.45 18.49
CA ILE A 93 -4.62 -11.48 18.86
C ILE A 93 -3.35 -10.84 19.44
N ARG A 94 -2.84 -9.77 18.81
CA ARG A 94 -1.64 -9.07 19.30
C ARG A 94 -1.84 -8.54 20.72
N ASN A 95 -2.95 -7.85 20.96
CA ASN A 95 -3.25 -7.22 22.25
C ASN A 95 -3.60 -8.25 23.34
N ALA A 96 -4.06 -9.46 22.98
CA ALA A 96 -4.30 -10.52 23.95
C ALA A 96 -3.00 -11.15 24.51
N ASN A 97 -1.87 -10.91 23.84
CA ASN A 97 -0.55 -11.48 24.19
C ASN A 97 0.41 -10.42 24.80
N THR A 98 -0.07 -9.20 25.04
CA THR A 98 0.67 -8.07 25.63
C THR A 98 -0.02 -7.59 26.89
#